data_AF-A0A974YLS9-F1
#
_entry.id   AF-A0A974YLS9-F1
#
_cell.length_a   1.000
_cell.length_b   1.000
_cell.length_c   1.000
_cell.angle_alpha   90.00
_cell.angle_beta   90.00
_cell.angle_gamma   90.00
#
_symmetry.space_group_name_H-M   'P 1'
#
loop_
_entity.id
_entity.type
_entity.pdbx_description
1 polymer ?
#
loop_
_entity_poly.entity_id
_entity_poly.type
_entity_poly.pdbx_seq_one_letter_code
_entity_poly.pdbx_strand_id
1 'polypeptide(L)' 'MNYTYLHRLYAKRAELEAKLELHEARDCFGDEEVEDGTEADLRQRLSEVTQEIDNLEHSPGR' A
#
# COMPACT_ATOMS: atom_id res chain seq x y z
N MET A 1 -6.96 8.76 -19.73
CA MET A 1 -6.68 8.06 -18.46
C MET A 1 -6.17 6.65 -18.77
N ASN A 2 -5.03 6.22 -18.22
CA ASN A 2 -4.49 4.88 -18.50
C ASN A 2 -5.11 3.85 -17.54
N TYR A 3 -6.26 3.30 -17.93
CA TYR A 3 -7.02 2.34 -17.11
C TYR A 3 -6.22 1.09 -16.74
N THR A 4 -5.34 0.61 -17.63
CA THR A 4 -4.46 -0.53 -17.35
C THR A 4 -3.46 -0.19 -16.25
N TYR A 5 -2.91 1.02 -16.26
CA TYR A 5 -2.00 1.49 -15.22
C TYR A 5 -2.72 1.66 -13.88
N LEU A 6 -3.89 2.30 -13.89
CA LEU A 6 -4.72 2.45 -12.69
C LEU A 6 -5.09 1.08 -12.07
N HIS A 7 -5.46 0.10 -12.90
CA HIS A 7 -5.75 -1.25 -12.43
C HIS A 7 -4.53 -1.91 -11.76
N ARG A 8 -3.32 -1.71 -12.31
CA ARG A 8 -2.08 -2.19 -11.70
C ARG A 8 -1.80 -1.51 -10.35
N LEU A 9 -2.12 -0.23 -10.21
CA LEU A 9 -1.97 0.48 -8.94
C LEU A 9 -2.92 -0.07 -7.88
N TYR A 10 -4.19 -0.35 -8.22
CA TYR A 10 -5.10 -1.00 -7.28
C TYR A 10 -4.64 -2.40 -6.89
N ALA A 11 -4.15 -3.21 -7.84
CA ALA A 11 -3.59 -4.52 -7.53
C ALA A 11 -2.37 -4.41 -6.58
N LYS A 12 -1.49 -3.43 -6.83
CA LYS A 12 -0.34 -3.15 -5.96
C LYS A 12 -0.77 -2.67 -4.57
N ARG A 13 -1.83 -1.85 -4.46
CA ARG A 13 -2.38 -1.41 -3.17
C ARG A 13 -2.88 -2.61 -2.36
N ALA A 14 -3.68 -3.48 -2.98
CA ALA A 14 -4.21 -4.69 -2.33
C ALA A 14 -3.09 -5.64 -1.88
N GLU A 15 -2.01 -5.77 -2.66
CA GLU A 15 -0.85 -6.57 -2.27
C GLU A 15 -0.15 -5.99 -1.03
N LEU A 16 -0.01 -4.66 -0.95
CA LEU A 16 0.61 -4.00 0.20
C LEU A 16 -0.29 -4.05 1.45
N GLU A 17 -1.61 -3.90 1.30
CA GLU A 17 -2.59 -4.04 2.36
C GLU A 17 -2.53 -5.46 2.95
N ALA A 18 -2.50 -6.50 2.12
CA ALA A 18 -2.39 -7.88 2.57
C ALA A 18 -1.06 -8.17 3.30
N LYS A 19 0.05 -7.56 2.85
CA LYS A 19 1.34 -7.68 3.54
C LYS A 19 1.34 -7.01 4.91
N LEU A 20 0.72 -5.84 5.01
CA LEU A 20 0.57 -5.13 6.27
C LEU A 20 -0.30 -5.92 7.24
N GLU A 21 -1.44 -6.45 6.79
CA GLU A 21 -2.33 -7.29 7.62
C GLU A 21 -1.60 -8.54 8.14
N LEU A 22 -0.79 -9.20 7.30
CA LEU A 22 0.04 -10.33 7.72
C LEU A 22 1.11 -9.92 8.74
N HIS A 23 1.68 -8.73 8.63
CA HIS A 23 2.66 -8.21 9.58
C HIS A 23 1.99 -7.91 10.93
N GLU A 24 0.89 -7.16 10.92
CA GLU A 24 0.12 -6.81 12.13
C GLU A 24 -0.41 -8.07 12.85
N ALA A 25 -0.83 -9.10 12.09
CA ALA A 25 -1.25 -10.37 12.65
C ALA A 25 -0.09 -11.16 13.30
N ARG A 26 1.14 -11.02 12.80
CA ARG A 26 2.34 -11.65 13.38
C ARG A 26 2.76 -10.96 14.68
N ASP A 27 2.74 -9.63 14.71
CA ASP A 27 3.08 -8.85 15.92
C ASP A 27 2.10 -9.12 17.08
N CYS A 28 0.86 -9.52 16.77
CA CYS A 28 -0.18 -9.79 17.76
C CYS A 28 0.11 -10.99 18.70
N PHE A 29 1.03 -11.90 18.32
CA PHE A 29 1.30 -13.13 19.08
C PHE A 29 2.61 -13.12 19.89
N GLY A 30 3.33 -12.01 19.91
CA GLY A 30 4.46 -11.80 20.82
C GLY A 30 5.69 -12.62 20.49
N ASP A 31 6.58 -12.02 19.72
CA ASP A 31 7.99 -11.96 20.09
C ASP A 31 8.41 -10.52 19.86
N GLU A 32 9.37 -10.01 20.61
CA GLU A 32 9.92 -8.66 20.49
C GLU A 32 10.72 -8.57 19.17
N GLU A 33 10.05 -8.75 18.02
CA GLU A 33 10.60 -8.50 16.70
C GLU A 33 10.83 -6.99 16.67
N VAL A 34 12.09 -6.60 16.83
CA VAL A 34 12.56 -5.23 16.64
C VAL A 34 11.88 -4.68 15.39
N GLU A 35 11.03 -3.66 15.56
CA GLU A 35 10.35 -2.96 14.47
C GLU A 35 11.44 -2.51 13.47
N ASP A 36 11.66 -3.33 12.45
CA ASP A 36 12.78 -3.20 11.50
C ASP A 36 12.50 -2.14 10.43
N GLY A 37 11.41 -1.39 10.61
CA GLY A 37 10.89 -0.40 9.67
C GLY A 37 9.97 -1.00 8.60
N THR A 38 9.69 -2.30 8.59
CA THR A 38 8.83 -2.93 7.58
C THR A 38 7.41 -2.37 7.60
N GLU A 39 6.79 -2.20 8.78
CA GLU A 39 5.46 -1.60 8.88
C GLU A 39 5.45 -0.16 8.32
N ALA A 40 6.44 0.64 8.69
CA ALA A 40 6.59 2.02 8.23
C ALA A 40 6.81 2.10 6.71
N ASP A 41 7.64 1.23 6.12
CA ASP A 41 7.84 1.14 4.66
C ASP A 41 6.55 0.76 3.94
N LEU A 42 5.82 -0.23 4.46
CA LEU A 42 4.54 -0.67 3.89
C LEU A 42 3.50 0.46 3.93
N ARG A 43 3.38 1.16 5.06
CA ARG A 43 2.46 2.30 5.20
C ARG A 43 2.86 3.48 4.30
N GLN A 44 4.17 3.78 4.20
CA GLN A 44 4.65 4.81 3.29
C GLN A 44 4.31 4.48 1.83
N ARG A 45 4.60 3.26 1.39
CA ARG A 45 4.32 2.82 0.02
C ARG A 45 2.82 2.76 -0.28
N LEU A 46 1.99 2.42 0.69
CA LEU A 46 0.53 2.51 0.59
C LEU A 46 0.07 3.94 0.37
N SER A 47 0.63 4.89 1.12
CA SER A 47 0.34 6.32 0.97
C SER A 47 0.72 6.83 -0.42
N GLU A 48 1.91 6.48 -0.92
CA GLU A 48 2.37 6.85 -2.27
C GLU A 48 1.45 6.31 -3.37
N VAL A 49 1.09 5.02 -3.30
CA VAL A 49 0.20 4.38 -4.29
C VAL A 49 -1.20 4.97 -4.22
N THR A 50 -1.72 5.26 -3.03
CA THR A 50 -3.04 5.87 -2.85
C THR A 50 -3.07 7.27 -3.43
N GLN A 51 -2.05 8.09 -3.14
CA GLN A 51 -1.93 9.43 -3.70
C GLN A 51 -1.85 9.41 -5.23
N GLU A 52 -1.16 8.43 -5.81
CA GLU A 52 -1.07 8.27 -7.26
C GLU A 52 -2.41 7.87 -7.88
N ILE A 53 -3.14 6.94 -7.26
CA ILE A 53 -4.51 6.57 -7.65
C ILE A 53 -5.39 7.82 -7.63
N ASP A 54 -5.40 8.57 -6.53
CA ASP A 54 -6.19 9.78 -6.37
C ASP A 54 -5.85 10.81 -7.45
N ASN A 55 -4.56 10.99 -7.76
CA ASN A 55 -4.12 11.91 -8.82
C ASN A 55 -4.59 11.48 -10.21
N LEU A 56 -4.65 10.17 -10.47
CA LEU A 56 -5.14 9.64 -11.74
C LEU A 56 -6.66 9.73 -11.84
N GLU A 57 -7.39 9.42 -10.77
CA GLU A 57 -8.86 9.47 -10.67
C GLU A 57 -9.40 10.90 -10.74
N HIS A 58 -8.71 11.84 -10.10
CA HIS A 58 -9.11 13.25 -10.04
C HIS A 58 -8.37 14.13 -11.05
N SER A 59 -7.47 13.57 -11.87
CA SER A 59 -6.94 14.32 -13.02
C SER A 59 -8.07 14.49 -14.04
N PRO A 60 -8.56 15.72 -14.28
CA PRO A 60 -9.41 15.96 -15.43
C PRO A 60 -8.59 15.58 -16.67
N GLY A 61 -9.08 14.61 -17.44
CA GLY A 61 -8.47 14.23 -18.69
C GLY A 61 -8.24 15.49 -19.52
N ARG A 62 -6.97 15.82 -19.76
CA ARG A 62 -6.59 16.85 -20.73
C ARG A 62 -6.88 16.34 -22.14
#